data_AF-A0A968MDE1-F1
#
_entry.id   AF-A0A968MDE1-F1
#
_cell.length_a   1.000
_cell.length_b   1.000
_cell.length_c   1.000
_cell.angle_alpha   90.00
_cell.angle_beta   90.00
_cell.angle_gamma   90.00
#
_symmetry.space_group_name_H-M   'P 1'
#
loop_
_entity.id
_entity.type
_entity.pdbx_description
1 polymer ?
#
loop_
_entity_poly.entity_id
_entity_poly.type
_entity_poly.pdbx_seq_one_letter_code
_entity_poly.pdbx_strand_id
1 'polypeptide(L)'
;MLPHATKSLWAYHAQAIEGEERATALETYQLVPYLYRAIDVRAKAIAGLPWSLRRLVDDAEVRDDPAYCTLLAGMRLRLYQTEAALCLYGAAYWLKEVNRLGRNLTPRWILPASITPRYDQQIGLVGFERSTGMGSYPLDPEDLVYIWQPALGAEIGPGVPPAQVALAAAGVLHQLDLFMEGFFRRGAIRATLLAVEGNPQPCRPGPA
;
A
#
# COMPACT_ATOMS: atom_id res chain seq x y z
N MET A 1 3.95 -36.53 32.68
CA MET A 1 2.59 -36.13 32.26
C MET A 1 2.59 -34.61 32.16
N LEU A 2 2.97 -34.09 30.99
CA LEU A 2 3.08 -32.64 30.77
C LEU A 2 1.70 -32.12 30.34
N PRO A 3 1.13 -31.09 31.00
CA PRO A 3 -0.18 -30.58 30.65
C PRO A 3 -0.15 -29.95 29.26
N HIS A 4 -0.97 -30.50 28.36
CA HIS A 4 -1.16 -30.01 27.01
C HIS A 4 -1.66 -28.56 27.04
N ALA A 5 -0.76 -27.63 26.70
CA ALA A 5 -1.14 -26.27 26.36
C ALA A 5 -1.79 -26.26 24.96
N THR A 6 -3.01 -26.78 24.86
CA THR A 6 -3.87 -26.57 23.68
C THR A 6 -4.53 -25.20 23.79
N LYS A 7 -3.72 -24.14 23.92
CA LYS A 7 -4.20 -22.80 23.57
C LYS A 7 -4.28 -22.80 22.05
N SER A 8 -5.48 -22.58 21.51
CA SER A 8 -5.68 -22.51 20.07
C SER A 8 -4.71 -21.50 19.47
N LEU A 9 -4.17 -21.80 18.27
CA LEU A 9 -3.26 -20.92 17.53
C LEU A 9 -3.82 -19.48 17.41
N TRP A 10 -5.15 -19.38 17.36
CA TRP A 10 -5.91 -18.13 17.38
C TRP A 10 -5.69 -17.28 18.65
N ALA A 11 -5.57 -17.89 19.84
CA ALA A 11 -5.31 -17.17 21.09
C ALA A 11 -3.89 -16.59 21.14
N TYR A 12 -2.92 -17.24 20.48
CA TYR A 12 -1.55 -16.73 20.35
C TYR A 12 -1.47 -15.53 19.41
N HIS A 13 -2.22 -15.58 18.29
CA HIS A 13 -2.32 -14.43 17.38
C HIS A 13 -3.08 -13.26 18.00
N ALA A 14 -4.15 -13.51 18.77
CA ALA A 14 -4.90 -12.44 19.44
C ALA A 14 -4.04 -11.68 20.46
N GLN A 15 -3.17 -12.36 21.22
CA GLN A 15 -2.23 -11.70 22.15
C GLN A 15 -1.09 -10.97 21.44
N ALA A 16 -0.61 -11.45 20.29
CA ALA A 16 0.39 -10.73 19.49
C ALA A 16 -0.17 -9.43 18.87
N ILE A 17 -1.47 -9.38 18.61
CA ILE A 17 -2.15 -8.21 18.03
C ILE A 17 -2.29 -7.05 19.04
N GLU A 18 -2.20 -7.30 20.36
CA GLU A 18 -2.32 -6.25 21.38
C GLU A 18 -1.02 -5.44 21.60
N GLY A 19 0.13 -5.88 21.06
CA GLY A 19 1.44 -5.27 21.33
C GLY A 19 2.29 -4.87 20.13
N GLU A 20 1.96 -5.29 18.91
CA GLU A 20 2.67 -4.87 17.68
C GLU A 20 1.92 -3.75 16.97
N GLU A 21 2.62 -2.64 16.67
CA GLU A 21 2.15 -1.65 15.72
C GLU A 21 1.69 -2.37 14.44
N ARG A 22 0.41 -2.24 14.09
CA ARG A 22 -0.11 -2.81 12.83
C ARG A 22 0.71 -2.22 11.69
N ALA A 23 1.41 -3.09 10.95
CA ALA A 23 2.16 -2.69 9.77
C ALA A 23 1.29 -1.82 8.85
N THR A 24 1.81 -0.67 8.44
CA THR A 24 1.09 0.25 7.55
C THR A 24 1.03 -0.34 6.15
N ALA A 25 -0.03 -0.06 5.39
CA ALA A 25 -0.17 -0.55 4.00
C ALA A 25 1.05 -0.23 3.13
N LEU A 26 1.72 0.90 3.37
CA LEU A 26 2.96 1.28 2.70
C LEU A 26 4.15 0.37 3.06
N GLU A 27 4.31 0.02 4.32
CA GLU A 27 5.38 -0.86 4.80
C GLU A 27 5.16 -2.27 4.25
N THR A 28 3.93 -2.77 4.32
CA THR A 28 3.59 -4.09 3.76
C THR A 28 3.80 -4.14 2.24
N TYR A 29 3.56 -3.04 1.53
CA TYR A 29 3.88 -2.92 0.10
C TYR A 29 5.38 -3.03 -0.18
N GLN A 30 6.25 -2.54 0.71
CA GLN A 30 7.71 -2.63 0.57
C GLN A 30 8.23 -4.03 0.93
N LEU A 31 7.55 -4.74 1.85
CA LEU A 31 7.99 -6.03 2.37
C LEU A 31 7.48 -7.22 1.56
N VAL A 32 6.25 -7.16 1.04
CA VAL A 32 5.57 -8.31 0.42
C VAL A 32 5.58 -8.20 -1.12
N PRO A 33 6.34 -9.06 -1.83
CA PRO A 33 6.49 -8.97 -3.29
C PRO A 33 5.17 -9.10 -4.07
N TYR A 34 4.23 -9.91 -3.57
CA TYR A 34 2.92 -10.09 -4.21
C TYR A 34 2.10 -8.80 -4.18
N LEU A 35 2.07 -8.10 -3.04
CA LEU A 35 1.36 -6.84 -2.91
C LEU A 35 2.01 -5.75 -3.77
N TYR A 36 3.35 -5.68 -3.75
CA TYR A 36 4.11 -4.80 -4.63
C TYR A 36 3.74 -4.99 -6.10
N ARG A 37 3.79 -6.24 -6.57
CA ARG A 37 3.55 -6.57 -7.97
C ARG A 37 2.10 -6.34 -8.38
N ALA A 38 1.13 -6.63 -7.51
CA ALA A 38 -0.29 -6.41 -7.82
C ALA A 38 -0.59 -4.93 -8.11
N ILE A 39 -0.02 -4.03 -7.30
CA ILE A 39 -0.18 -2.58 -7.47
C ILE A 39 0.56 -2.10 -8.72
N ASP A 40 1.80 -2.55 -8.93
CA ASP A 40 2.60 -2.20 -10.11
C ASP A 40 1.95 -2.63 -11.43
N VAL A 41 1.35 -3.83 -11.49
CA VAL A 41 0.64 -4.31 -12.69
C VAL A 41 -0.57 -3.45 -13.00
N ARG A 42 -1.38 -3.11 -11.99
CA ARG A 42 -2.54 -2.24 -12.18
C ARG A 42 -2.13 -0.84 -12.65
N ALA A 43 -1.16 -0.25 -11.99
CA ALA A 43 -0.66 1.08 -12.33
C ALA A 43 -0.07 1.13 -13.75
N LYS A 44 0.67 0.09 -14.16
CA LYS A 44 1.17 -0.06 -15.54
C LYS A 44 0.05 -0.23 -16.55
N ALA A 45 -0.98 -1.01 -16.22
CA ALA A 45 -2.12 -1.22 -17.11
C ALA A 45 -2.84 0.11 -17.39
N ILE A 46 -3.13 0.91 -16.36
CA ILE A 46 -3.77 2.23 -16.55
C ILE A 46 -2.87 3.19 -17.31
N ALA A 47 -1.58 3.25 -16.98
CA ALA A 47 -0.62 4.11 -17.68
C ALA A 47 -0.40 3.71 -19.16
N GLY A 48 -0.66 2.44 -19.49
CA GLY A 48 -0.58 1.91 -20.85
C GLY A 48 -1.80 2.18 -21.72
N LEU A 49 -2.92 2.62 -21.14
CA LEU A 49 -4.13 2.92 -21.90
C LEU A 49 -3.90 4.08 -22.88
N PRO A 50 -4.41 3.99 -24.12
CA PRO A 50 -4.42 5.13 -25.03
C PRO A 50 -5.35 6.22 -24.47
N TRP A 51 -4.90 7.47 -24.55
CA TRP A 51 -5.65 8.63 -24.09
C TRP A 51 -5.47 9.77 -25.10
N SER A 52 -6.45 10.65 -25.19
CA SER A 52 -6.42 11.83 -26.07
C SER A 52 -7.05 13.02 -25.35
N LEU A 53 -6.42 14.19 -25.43
CA LEU A 53 -7.01 15.43 -24.93
C LEU A 53 -7.91 16.02 -26.04
N ARG A 54 -9.17 16.29 -25.72
CA ARG A 54 -10.14 16.83 -26.67
C ARG A 54 -10.75 18.11 -26.12
N ARG A 55 -10.95 19.11 -26.97
CA ARG A 55 -11.59 20.37 -26.58
C ARG A 55 -13.10 20.17 -26.62
N LEU A 56 -13.80 20.68 -25.61
CA LEU A 56 -15.25 20.47 -25.45
C LEU A 56 -16.09 21.08 -26.58
N VAL A 57 -15.63 22.18 -27.18
CA VAL A 57 -16.42 22.98 -28.14
C VAL A 57 -16.48 22.33 -29.52
N ASP A 58 -15.35 21.85 -30.02
CA ASP A 58 -15.17 21.36 -31.39
C ASP A 58 -14.80 19.87 -31.46
N ASP A 59 -14.65 19.21 -30.31
CA ASP A 59 -14.17 17.84 -30.16
C ASP A 59 -12.83 17.58 -30.87
N ALA A 60 -12.06 18.63 -31.13
CA ALA A 60 -10.77 18.54 -31.80
C ALA A 60 -9.72 18.00 -30.84
N GLU A 61 -8.86 17.11 -31.34
CA GLU A 61 -7.75 16.57 -30.56
C GLU A 61 -6.65 17.62 -30.38
N VAL A 62 -6.30 17.88 -29.13
CA VAL A 62 -5.23 18.82 -28.75
C VAL A 62 -3.93 18.04 -28.66
N ARG A 63 -3.12 18.10 -29.73
CA ARG A 63 -1.80 17.44 -29.80
C ARG A 63 -0.64 18.41 -29.57
N ASP A 64 -0.63 19.52 -30.29
CA ASP A 64 0.55 20.39 -30.44
C ASP A 64 0.39 21.77 -29.79
N ASP A 65 -0.55 21.92 -28.87
CA ASP A 65 -0.75 23.19 -28.15
C ASP A 65 0.31 23.36 -27.05
N PRO A 66 1.17 24.40 -27.12
CA PRO A 66 2.22 24.63 -26.13
C PRO A 66 1.69 24.78 -24.70
N ALA A 67 0.44 25.23 -24.53
CA ALA A 67 -0.16 25.42 -23.21
C ALA A 67 -0.38 24.10 -22.45
N TYR A 68 -0.55 22.99 -23.17
CA TYR A 68 -0.83 21.66 -22.62
C TYR A 68 0.33 20.69 -22.77
N CYS A 69 1.46 21.10 -23.36
CA CYS A 69 2.60 20.22 -23.60
C CYS A 69 3.10 19.52 -22.31
N THR A 70 3.15 20.24 -21.18
CA THR A 70 3.55 19.64 -19.88
C THR A 70 2.52 18.66 -19.33
N LEU A 71 1.23 18.90 -19.58
CA LEU A 71 0.13 17.97 -19.27
C LEU A 71 0.20 16.70 -20.14
N LEU A 72 0.55 16.82 -21.42
CA LEU A 72 0.64 15.68 -22.33
C LEU A 72 1.87 14.82 -22.05
N ALA A 73 3.04 15.44 -21.90
CA ALA A 73 4.32 14.74 -21.75
C ALA A 73 4.37 13.85 -20.49
N GLY A 74 3.82 14.31 -19.37
CA GLY A 74 3.83 13.58 -18.10
C GLY A 74 2.61 12.71 -17.83
N MET A 75 1.66 12.61 -18.77
CA MET A 75 0.36 11.97 -18.50
C MET A 75 0.50 10.50 -18.08
N ARG A 76 1.31 9.71 -18.79
CA ARG A 76 1.53 8.29 -18.47
C ARG A 76 2.04 8.08 -17.05
N LEU A 77 3.04 8.87 -16.65
CA LEU A 77 3.59 8.80 -15.30
C LEU A 77 2.55 9.21 -14.25
N ARG A 78 1.76 10.27 -14.51
CA ARG A 78 0.70 10.70 -13.61
C ARG A 78 -0.40 9.66 -13.46
N LEU A 79 -0.83 9.01 -14.55
CA LEU A 79 -1.80 7.92 -14.52
C LEU A 79 -1.28 6.74 -13.69
N TYR A 80 -0.01 6.36 -13.88
CA TYR A 80 0.65 5.34 -13.04
C TYR A 80 0.60 5.72 -11.56
N GLN A 81 1.04 6.94 -11.21
CA GLN A 81 1.08 7.42 -9.83
C GLN A 81 -0.30 7.54 -9.21
N THR A 82 -1.31 7.89 -10.01
CA THR A 82 -2.70 8.02 -9.57
C THR A 82 -3.25 6.67 -9.17
N GLU A 83 -3.09 5.67 -10.04
CA GLU A 83 -3.58 4.33 -9.73
C GLU A 83 -2.84 3.72 -8.54
N ALA A 84 -1.52 3.88 -8.47
CA ALA A 84 -0.74 3.42 -7.32
C ALA A 84 -1.20 4.09 -6.02
N ALA A 85 -1.45 5.40 -6.04
CA ALA A 85 -1.95 6.16 -4.90
C ALA A 85 -3.35 5.73 -4.48
N LEU A 86 -4.26 5.49 -5.43
CA LEU A 86 -5.59 4.95 -5.13
C LEU A 86 -5.54 3.55 -4.52
N CYS A 87 -4.61 2.71 -4.97
CA CYS A 87 -4.42 1.37 -4.41
C CYS A 87 -3.91 1.40 -2.95
N LEU A 88 -2.98 2.31 -2.65
CA LEU A 88 -2.29 2.39 -1.36
C LEU A 88 -3.04 3.23 -0.31
N TYR A 89 -3.58 4.39 -0.72
CA TYR A 89 -4.15 5.39 0.17
C TYR A 89 -5.66 5.60 -0.02
N GLY A 90 -6.25 5.07 -1.09
CA GLY A 90 -7.66 5.30 -1.43
C GLY A 90 -7.92 6.69 -2.02
N ALA A 91 -6.86 7.49 -2.17
CA ALA A 91 -6.91 8.86 -2.69
C ALA A 91 -5.69 9.15 -3.56
N ALA A 92 -5.88 9.98 -4.57
CA ALA A 92 -4.83 10.55 -5.39
C ALA A 92 -5.08 12.05 -5.58
N TYR A 93 -4.01 12.83 -5.57
CA TYR A 93 -4.08 14.29 -5.65
C TYR A 93 -3.06 14.84 -6.64
N TRP A 94 -3.48 15.74 -7.51
CA TRP A 94 -2.60 16.52 -8.37
C TRP A 94 -2.75 18.00 -8.04
N LEU A 95 -1.63 18.66 -7.76
CA LEU A 95 -1.57 20.10 -7.59
C LEU A 95 -1.53 20.77 -8.96
N LYS A 96 -2.41 21.76 -9.17
CA LYS A 96 -2.41 22.58 -10.39
C LYS A 96 -1.33 23.66 -10.24
N GLU A 97 -0.19 23.46 -10.89
CA GLU A 97 0.85 24.48 -10.94
C GLU A 97 0.73 25.26 -12.26
N VAL A 98 0.69 26.57 -12.17
CA VAL A 98 0.69 27.49 -13.31
C VAL A 98 1.89 28.42 -13.21
N ASN A 99 2.39 28.89 -14.35
CA ASN A 99 3.43 29.92 -14.36
C ASN A 99 2.90 31.22 -13.74
N ARG A 100 3.80 32.13 -13.38
CA ARG A 100 3.46 33.47 -12.82
C ARG A 100 2.44 34.27 -13.64
N LEU A 101 2.35 34.00 -14.95
CA LEU A 101 1.39 34.61 -15.87
C LEU A 101 0.05 33.85 -15.97
N GLY A 102 -0.20 32.87 -15.09
CA GLY A 102 -1.40 32.03 -15.10
C GLY A 102 -1.49 31.07 -16.29
N ARG A 103 -0.38 30.84 -17.00
CA ARG A 103 -0.31 29.98 -18.20
C ARG A 103 0.48 28.69 -17.93
N ASN A 104 0.37 27.71 -18.83
CA ASN A 104 1.05 26.42 -18.78
C ASN A 104 0.70 25.60 -17.53
N LEU A 105 -0.47 24.94 -17.58
CA LEU A 105 -0.91 24.05 -16.52
C LEU A 105 0.01 22.83 -16.45
N THR A 106 0.76 22.74 -15.37
CA THR A 106 1.69 21.64 -15.08
C THR A 106 1.19 20.90 -13.85
N PRO A 107 0.32 19.88 -14.02
CA PRO A 107 -0.16 19.14 -12.87
C PRO A 107 0.98 18.32 -12.27
N ARG A 108 1.20 18.48 -10.97
CA ARG A 108 2.20 17.74 -10.22
C ARG A 108 1.51 16.79 -9.26
N TRP A 109 1.87 15.51 -9.30
CA TRP A 109 1.40 14.56 -8.30
C TRP A 109 1.96 14.92 -6.92
N ILE A 110 1.11 14.81 -5.90
CA ILE A 110 1.49 15.02 -4.50
C ILE A 110 1.13 13.80 -3.66
N LEU A 111 1.92 13.59 -2.60
CA LEU A 111 1.72 12.47 -1.70
C LEU A 111 0.39 12.59 -0.96
N PRO A 112 -0.51 11.59 -1.04
CA PRO A 112 -1.79 11.63 -0.33
C PRO A 112 -1.65 11.74 1.19
N ALA A 113 -0.63 11.10 1.77
CA ALA A 113 -0.35 11.22 3.20
C ALA A 113 0.03 12.64 3.66
N SER A 114 0.36 13.55 2.74
CA SER A 114 0.63 14.96 3.06
C SER A 114 -0.61 15.84 3.05
N ILE A 115 -1.78 15.30 2.65
CA ILE A 115 -3.01 16.05 2.45
C ILE A 115 -4.08 15.58 3.42
N THR A 116 -4.64 16.52 4.17
CA THR A 116 -5.80 16.30 5.05
C THR A 116 -6.99 17.06 4.48
N PRO A 117 -8.08 16.39 4.05
CA PRO A 117 -9.28 17.07 3.61
C PRO A 117 -9.99 17.75 4.78
N ARG A 118 -10.48 18.97 4.57
CA ARG A 118 -11.26 19.74 5.54
C ARG A 118 -12.73 19.74 5.15
N TYR A 119 -13.56 19.32 6.09
CA TYR A 119 -15.01 19.19 5.90
C TYR A 119 -15.76 20.20 6.75
N ASP A 120 -16.87 20.68 6.20
CA ASP A 120 -17.90 21.43 6.90
C ASP A 120 -19.24 20.67 6.81
N GLN A 121 -20.05 20.77 7.86
CA GLN A 121 -21.29 20.00 8.00
C GLN A 121 -22.38 20.43 7.01
N GLN A 122 -22.33 21.67 6.53
CA GLN A 122 -23.37 22.21 5.64
C GLN A 122 -22.96 22.11 4.17
N ILE A 123 -21.68 22.36 3.87
CA ILE A 123 -21.17 22.47 2.50
C ILE A 123 -20.48 21.19 2.02
N GLY A 124 -19.97 20.37 2.95
CA GLY A 124 -19.14 19.21 2.61
C GLY A 124 -17.66 19.56 2.53
N LEU A 125 -17.00 19.24 1.41
CA LEU A 125 -15.56 19.49 1.25
C LEU A 125 -15.29 21.00 1.05
N VAL A 126 -14.64 21.63 2.03
CA VAL A 126 -14.31 23.07 1.98
C VAL A 126 -12.92 23.33 1.41
N GLY A 127 -11.99 22.41 1.62
CA GLY A 127 -10.61 22.59 1.20
C GLY A 127 -9.71 21.47 1.66
N PHE A 128 -8.41 21.68 1.48
CA PHE A 128 -7.39 20.74 1.88
C PHE A 128 -6.36 21.46 2.74
N GLU A 129 -5.74 20.72 3.65
CA GLU A 129 -4.59 21.18 4.40
C GLU A 129 -3.40 20.33 4.00
N ARG A 130 -2.34 20.96 3.49
CA ARG A 130 -1.11 20.27 3.08
C ARG A 130 -0.05 20.45 4.14
N SER A 131 0.31 19.34 4.78
CA SER A 131 1.43 19.28 5.71
C SER A 131 2.70 18.90 4.95
N THR A 132 3.69 19.78 5.00
CA THR A 132 5.04 19.51 4.51
C THR A 132 6.01 19.60 5.70
N GLY A 133 7.21 19.02 5.58
CA GLY A 133 8.20 19.08 6.66
C GLY A 133 8.58 20.51 7.11
N MET A 134 8.20 21.54 6.36
CA MET A 134 8.46 22.95 6.65
C MET A 134 7.25 23.71 7.23
N GLY A 135 6.08 23.07 7.32
CA GLY A 135 4.86 23.69 7.81
C GLY A 135 3.60 23.17 7.10
N SER A 136 2.46 23.53 7.67
CA SER A 136 1.14 23.26 7.13
C SER A 136 0.56 24.51 6.47
N TYR A 137 -0.04 24.37 5.30
CA TYR A 137 -0.75 25.46 4.63
C TYR A 137 -2.08 24.98 4.03
N PRO A 138 -3.11 25.84 4.02
CA PRO A 138 -4.37 25.54 3.37
C PRO A 138 -4.22 25.58 1.85
N LEU A 139 -4.98 24.72 1.18
CA LEU A 139 -5.16 24.64 -0.26
C LEU A 139 -6.65 24.71 -0.57
N ASP A 140 -7.01 25.53 -1.54
CA ASP A 140 -8.40 25.62 -1.99
C ASP A 140 -8.76 24.37 -2.84
N PRO A 141 -10.04 23.95 -2.85
CA PRO A 141 -10.49 22.83 -3.67
C PRO A 141 -10.19 23.02 -5.16
N GLU A 142 -10.15 24.27 -5.63
CA GLU A 142 -9.90 24.60 -7.03
C GLU A 142 -8.46 24.38 -7.45
N ASP A 143 -7.50 24.46 -6.52
CA ASP A 143 -6.07 24.29 -6.79
C ASP A 143 -5.67 22.81 -6.91
N LEU A 144 -6.55 21.90 -6.46
CA LEU A 144 -6.27 20.48 -6.36
C LEU A 144 -7.23 19.65 -7.22
N VAL A 145 -6.68 18.81 -8.08
CA VAL A 145 -7.45 17.72 -8.68
C VAL A 145 -7.38 16.54 -7.70
N TYR A 146 -8.51 16.18 -7.11
CA TYR A 146 -8.62 15.03 -6.22
C TYR A 146 -9.38 13.90 -6.90
N ILE A 147 -8.90 12.68 -6.68
CA ILE A 147 -9.54 11.44 -7.15
C ILE A 147 -9.61 10.51 -5.95
N TRP A 148 -10.81 10.05 -5.62
CA TRP A 148 -11.06 9.20 -4.46
C TRP A 148 -11.63 7.86 -4.90
N GLN A 149 -11.23 6.80 -4.19
CA GLN A 149 -11.95 5.53 -4.24
C GLN A 149 -13.37 5.75 -3.70
N PRO A 150 -14.38 5.06 -4.25
CA PRO A 150 -15.74 5.16 -3.75
C PRO A 150 -15.79 4.69 -2.29
N ALA A 151 -16.27 5.57 -1.41
CA ALA A 151 -16.51 5.24 -0.02
C ALA A 151 -17.89 4.60 0.13
N LEU A 152 -17.96 3.45 0.82
CA LEU A 152 -19.22 2.79 1.17
C LEU A 152 -19.64 3.09 2.62
N GLY A 153 -18.72 3.59 3.45
CA GLY A 153 -18.97 3.90 4.86
C GLY A 153 -19.06 5.39 5.18
N ALA A 154 -18.89 6.25 4.18
CA ALA A 154 -18.97 7.70 4.33
C ALA A 154 -19.55 8.30 3.03
N GLU A 155 -20.34 9.37 3.16
CA GLU A 155 -20.88 10.09 2.01
C GLU A 155 -19.82 10.95 1.32
N ILE A 156 -18.84 11.46 2.10
CA ILE A 156 -17.79 12.34 1.62
C ILE A 156 -16.44 11.84 2.16
N GLY A 157 -15.45 11.77 1.27
CA GLY A 157 -14.07 11.42 1.60
C GLY A 157 -13.54 10.24 0.80
N PRO A 158 -12.26 9.91 0.99
CA PRO A 158 -11.65 8.77 0.31
C PRO A 158 -12.16 7.44 0.86
N GLY A 159 -12.49 6.53 -0.05
CA GLY A 159 -12.85 5.15 0.28
C GLY A 159 -11.66 4.31 0.75
N VAL A 160 -11.98 3.09 1.21
CA VAL A 160 -10.98 2.15 1.74
C VAL A 160 -10.03 1.70 0.61
N PRO A 161 -8.70 1.87 0.75
CA PRO A 161 -7.74 1.37 -0.23
C PRO A 161 -7.73 -0.16 -0.32
N PRO A 162 -7.60 -0.73 -1.53
CA PRO A 162 -7.40 -2.17 -1.73
C PRO A 162 -6.23 -2.75 -0.93
N ALA A 163 -5.13 -2.00 -0.77
CA ALA A 163 -3.97 -2.45 0.00
C ALA A 163 -4.30 -2.66 1.49
N GLN A 164 -5.19 -1.84 2.06
CA GLN A 164 -5.62 -1.98 3.44
C GLN A 164 -6.48 -3.24 3.64
N VAL A 165 -7.31 -3.60 2.66
CA VAL A 165 -8.09 -4.85 2.72
C VAL A 165 -7.17 -6.07 2.64
N ALA A 166 -6.12 -6.00 1.83
CA ALA A 166 -5.15 -7.08 1.66
C ALA A 166 -4.14 -7.21 2.82
N LEU A 167 -4.15 -6.28 3.79
CA LEU A 167 -3.12 -6.17 4.82
C LEU A 167 -2.99 -7.44 5.67
N ALA A 168 -4.11 -8.05 6.07
CA ALA A 168 -4.10 -9.26 6.88
C ALA A 168 -3.45 -10.44 6.14
N ALA A 169 -3.83 -10.65 4.87
CA ALA A 169 -3.27 -11.73 4.06
C ALA A 169 -1.78 -11.49 3.75
N ALA A 170 -1.40 -10.25 3.45
CA ALA A 170 -0.02 -9.88 3.21
C ALA A 170 0.84 -10.03 4.48
N GLY A 171 0.30 -9.71 5.66
CA GLY A 171 0.96 -9.95 6.95
C GLY A 171 1.26 -11.43 7.19
N VAL A 172 0.34 -12.35 6.84
CA VAL A 172 0.59 -13.80 6.92
C VAL A 172 1.73 -14.23 6.01
N LEU A 173 1.76 -13.72 4.77
CA LEU A 173 2.85 -14.03 3.83
C LEU A 173 4.20 -13.55 4.38
N HIS A 174 4.26 -12.34 4.93
CA HIS A 174 5.48 -11.82 5.53
C HIS A 174 5.98 -12.67 6.71
N GLN A 175 5.07 -13.10 7.58
CA GLN A 175 5.43 -13.96 8.72
C GLN A 175 5.90 -15.36 8.27
N LEU A 176 5.36 -15.88 7.18
CA LEU A 176 5.83 -17.14 6.59
C LEU A 176 7.28 -16.99 6.09
N ASP A 177 7.60 -15.89 5.42
CA ASP A 177 8.96 -15.61 4.96
C ASP A 177 9.94 -15.52 6.15
N LEU A 178 9.57 -14.81 7.23
CA LEU A 178 10.37 -14.72 8.45
C LEU A 178 10.55 -16.07 9.15
N PHE A 179 9.51 -16.90 9.18
CA PHE A 179 9.58 -18.24 9.74
C PHE A 179 10.57 -19.11 8.97
N MET A 180 10.48 -19.10 7.63
CA MET A 180 11.38 -19.85 6.76
C MET A 180 12.82 -19.36 6.88
N GLU A 181 13.02 -18.04 6.91
CA GLU A 181 14.34 -17.45 7.14
C GLU A 181 14.91 -17.89 8.50
N GLY A 182 14.12 -17.82 9.57
CA GLY A 182 14.52 -18.26 10.89
C GLY A 182 14.84 -19.76 10.95
N PHE A 183 14.09 -20.60 10.25
CA PHE A 183 14.36 -22.04 10.12
C PHE A 183 15.72 -22.29 9.45
N PHE A 184 15.99 -21.64 8.31
CA PHE A 184 17.26 -21.80 7.60
C PHE A 184 18.43 -21.18 8.35
N ARG A 185 18.25 -20.04 9.02
CA ARG A 185 19.29 -19.35 9.80
C ARG A 185 19.80 -20.19 10.97
N ARG A 186 18.93 -20.98 11.60
CA ARG A 186 19.31 -21.92 12.69
C ARG A 186 20.05 -23.17 12.18
N GLY A 187 20.31 -23.24 10.87
CA GLY A 187 20.73 -24.45 10.19
C GLY A 187 19.51 -25.35 10.08
N ALA A 188 19.11 -25.69 8.86
CA ALA A 188 18.19 -26.79 8.64
C ALA A 188 18.90 -28.09 9.06
N ILE A 189 19.00 -28.33 10.36
CA ILE A 189 19.71 -29.47 10.93
C ILE A 189 18.96 -30.69 10.44
N ARG A 190 19.60 -31.45 9.57
CA ARG A 190 19.18 -32.81 9.25
C ARG A 190 19.37 -33.59 10.55
N ALA A 191 18.29 -33.75 11.32
CA ALA A 191 18.29 -34.58 12.50
C ALA A 191 18.51 -36.02 12.03
N THR A 192 19.78 -36.42 11.89
CA THR A 192 20.14 -37.80 11.64
C THR A 192 19.90 -38.55 12.93
N LEU A 193 18.68 -39.04 13.11
CA LEU A 193 18.34 -39.97 14.17
C LEU A 193 19.01 -41.29 13.84
N LEU A 194 20.11 -41.59 14.54
CA LEU A 194 20.68 -42.93 14.53
C LEU A 194 19.77 -43.80 15.40
N ALA A 195 18.69 -44.31 14.81
CA ALA A 195 17.87 -45.32 15.43
C ALA A 195 18.66 -46.62 15.41
N VAL A 196 19.24 -46.98 16.56
CA VAL A 196 19.76 -48.34 16.77
C VAL A 196 18.54 -49.25 16.92
N GLU A 197 18.35 -50.18 15.99
CA GLU A 197 17.38 -51.27 16.18
C GLU A 197 17.90 -52.23 17.25
N GLY A 198 17.24 -52.23 18.41
CA GLY A 198 17.49 -53.18 19.49
C GLY A 198 17.40 -52.54 20.87
N ASN A 199 16.63 -53.18 21.76
CA ASN A 199 16.65 -52.86 23.19
C ASN A 199 18.06 -53.13 23.74
N PRO A 200 18.74 -52.19 24.42
CA PRO A 200 20.01 -52.48 25.05
C PRO A 200 19.82 -53.62 26.04
N GLN A 201 20.52 -54.72 25.81
CA GLN A 201 20.50 -55.88 26.69
C GLN A 201 20.97 -55.44 28.08
N PRO A 202 20.23 -55.75 29.17
CA PRO A 202 20.60 -55.33 30.51
C PRO A 202 21.99 -55.85 30.84
N CYS A 203 22.81 -55.00 31.45
CA CYS A 203 24.17 -55.35 31.86
C CYS A 203 24.13 -56.61 32.74
N ARG A 204 24.71 -57.70 32.25
CA ARG A 204 24.80 -58.96 32.98
C ARG A 204 25.96 -58.83 33.98
N PRO A 205 25.74 -58.90 35.30
CA PRO A 205 26.85 -58.98 36.24
C PRO A 205 27.61 -60.28 35.99
N GLY A 206 28.94 -60.18 35.87
CA GLY A 206 29.82 -61.32 35.61
C GLY A 206 29.81 -62.34 36.77
N PRO A 207 30.13 -63.62 36.49
CA PRO A 207 30.16 -64.66 37.51
C PRO A 207 31.27 -64.39 38.54
N ALA A 208 30.92 -64.60 39.81
CA ALA A 208 31.81 -64.52 40.97
C ALA A 208 32.86 -65.64 41.01
#